data_AF-A0A4D7H4T6-F1
#
_entry.id   AF-A0A4D7H4T6-F1
#
_cell.length_a   1.000
_cell.length_b   1.000
_cell.length_c   1.000
_cell.angle_alpha   90.00
_cell.angle_beta   90.00
_cell.angle_gamma   90.00
#
_symmetry.space_group_name_H-M   'P 1'
#
loop_
_entity.id
_entity.type
_entity.pdbx_description
1 polymer ?
#
loop_
_entity_poly.entity_id
_entity_poly.type
_entity_poly.pdbx_seq_one_letter_code
_entity_poly.pdbx_strand_id
1 'polypeptide(L)'
;MALTNGFHSVACFPLTDRNHHYGFFEVYGEKPGLFADEEVAVLEELAAHIGNAISAVQRKEALLSGHSISLEFEIESPDDPLFELAATADCSLTVEALAPHRDDSWLVYVALEAENPDSVLETARESTHITDANLVDSSGGAALLALVASTLTVPSVISNHGGSVQSLVVRPKGGSLSVTLSDSTDVRSFVEACTKELPHLELIRRTAVPKQAVSGLQYEIANLVTEKQLQALHTAYLEGYFEWPRTKTGEEIAASLGVSGPTFQQHIRKGTNRIFQNTFGPDSKERLDE
;
A
#
# COMPACT_ATOMS: atom_id res chain seq x y z
N MET A 1 -8.58 32.65 32.01
CA MET A 1 -8.35 31.57 32.99
C MET A 1 -7.02 31.71 33.72
N ALA A 2 -5.87 31.95 33.06
CA ALA A 2 -4.58 32.11 33.74
C ALA A 2 -4.53 33.23 34.80
N LEU A 3 -4.92 34.46 34.44
CA LEU A 3 -4.99 35.61 35.36
C LEU A 3 -6.00 35.42 36.51
N THR A 4 -7.08 34.69 36.25
CA THR A 4 -8.13 34.40 37.24
C THR A 4 -7.66 33.37 38.29
N ASN A 5 -6.62 32.60 37.96
CA ASN A 5 -6.01 31.59 38.81
C ASN A 5 -4.69 32.06 39.46
N GLY A 6 -4.36 33.36 39.39
CA GLY A 6 -3.16 33.93 40.02
C GLY A 6 -1.87 33.78 39.21
N PHE A 7 -1.94 33.38 37.94
CA PHE A 7 -0.77 33.32 37.06
C PHE A 7 -0.53 34.66 36.34
N HIS A 8 0.71 35.11 36.39
CA HIS A 8 1.16 36.41 35.89
C HIS A 8 2.24 36.30 34.79
N SER A 9 2.65 35.08 34.42
CA SER A 9 3.50 34.80 33.26
C SER A 9 3.18 33.42 32.68
N VAL A 10 3.48 33.23 31.39
CA VAL A 10 3.33 31.96 30.68
C VAL A 10 4.50 31.78 29.71
N ALA A 11 5.05 30.58 29.64
CA ALA A 11 5.96 30.14 28.61
C ALA A 11 5.33 28.94 27.88
N CYS A 12 5.36 28.95 26.56
CA CYS A 12 4.68 27.96 25.72
C CYS A 12 5.67 27.47 24.66
N PHE A 13 5.92 26.16 24.67
CA PHE A 13 6.90 25.51 23.80
C PHE A 13 6.20 24.46 22.96
N PRO A 14 6.41 24.42 21.63
CA PRO A 14 5.79 23.42 20.79
C PRO A 14 6.44 22.05 21.03
N LEU A 15 5.62 21.01 21.16
CA LEU A 15 6.07 19.62 21.20
C LEU A 15 6.12 19.11 19.77
N THR A 16 7.32 19.01 19.20
CA THR A 16 7.51 18.65 17.78
C THR A 16 8.48 17.50 17.58
N ASP A 17 8.25 16.74 16.52
CA ASP A 17 9.25 15.91 15.84
C ASP A 17 9.38 16.43 14.39
N ARG A 18 10.43 16.05 13.66
CA ARG A 18 10.93 16.65 12.39
C ARG A 18 9.88 17.05 11.36
N ASN A 19 8.67 16.46 11.36
CA ASN A 19 7.55 16.80 10.47
C ASN A 19 6.17 16.92 11.17
N HIS A 20 6.06 16.85 12.50
CA HIS A 20 4.76 16.79 13.20
C HIS A 20 4.71 17.63 14.48
N HIS A 21 3.57 18.29 14.70
CA HIS A 21 3.23 19.02 15.92
C HIS A 21 2.28 18.19 16.78
N TYR A 22 2.68 17.86 18.02
CA TYR A 22 1.90 17.04 18.95
C TYR A 22 1.04 17.88 19.92
N GLY A 23 1.42 19.13 20.13
CA GLY A 23 0.76 20.03 21.07
C GLY A 23 1.73 21.05 21.64
N PHE A 24 1.39 21.61 22.79
CA PHE A 24 2.20 22.62 23.49
C PHE A 24 2.51 22.18 24.91
N PHE A 25 3.74 22.43 25.35
CA PHE A 25 4.17 22.38 26.74
C PHE A 25 4.08 23.79 27.31
N GLU A 26 3.09 24.01 28.17
CA GLU A 26 2.82 25.31 28.78
C GLU A 26 3.21 25.31 30.25
N VAL A 27 3.99 26.31 30.66
CA VAL A 27 4.39 26.54 32.04
C VAL A 27 3.86 27.90 32.48
N TYR A 28 3.15 27.91 33.61
CA TYR A 28 2.53 29.11 34.17
C TYR A 28 3.29 29.55 35.43
N GLY A 29 3.58 30.84 35.53
CA GLY A 29 4.27 31.44 36.66
C GLY A 29 3.38 32.41 37.43
N GLU A 30 3.45 32.39 38.76
CA GLU A 30 2.70 33.30 39.65
C GLU A 30 3.29 34.72 39.71
N LYS A 31 4.48 34.93 39.15
CA LYS A 31 5.16 36.24 39.12
C LYS A 31 5.33 36.72 37.67
N PRO A 32 5.25 38.04 37.42
CA PRO A 32 5.62 38.62 36.13
C PRO A 32 7.10 38.36 35.81
N GLY A 33 7.42 38.07 34.55
CA GLY A 33 8.81 37.95 34.08
C GLY A 33 9.60 36.79 34.71
N LEU A 34 8.92 35.70 35.10
CA LEU A 34 9.56 34.55 35.76
C LEU A 34 10.49 33.76 34.84
N PHE A 35 10.28 33.79 33.52
CA PHE A 35 11.04 33.03 32.55
C PHE A 35 12.04 33.95 31.85
N ALA A 36 13.30 33.92 32.28
CA ALA A 36 14.42 34.54 31.60
C ALA A 36 14.99 33.60 30.53
N ASP A 37 15.89 34.12 29.68
CA ASP A 37 16.42 33.41 28.50
C ASP A 37 17.05 32.05 28.85
N GLU A 38 17.73 31.94 30.00
CA GLU A 38 18.32 30.68 30.48
C GLU A 38 17.24 29.63 30.82
N GLU A 39 16.15 30.02 31.49
CA GLU A 39 15.06 29.10 31.81
C GLU A 39 14.25 28.72 30.56
N VAL A 40 14.06 29.66 29.63
CA VAL A 40 13.41 29.42 28.34
C VAL A 40 14.19 28.40 27.53
N ALA A 41 15.52 28.53 27.44
CA ALA A 41 16.36 27.59 26.71
C ALA A 41 16.29 26.17 27.27
N VAL A 42 16.31 26.01 28.60
CA VAL A 42 16.18 24.70 29.25
C VAL A 42 14.80 24.08 29.00
N LEU A 43 13.73 24.88 29.08
CA LEU A 43 12.37 24.40 28.83
C LEU A 43 12.12 24.06 27.36
N GLU A 44 12.77 24.76 26.43
CA GLU A 44 12.75 24.45 25.00
C GLU A 44 13.43 23.10 24.70
N GLU A 45 14.60 22.84 25.29
CA GLU A 45 15.28 21.55 25.16
C GLU A 45 14.45 20.41 25.76
N LEU A 46 13.80 20.66 26.92
CA LEU A 46 12.89 19.70 27.53
C LEU A 46 11.67 19.43 26.64
N ALA A 47 11.08 20.46 26.02
CA ALA A 47 9.97 20.31 25.09
C ALA A 47 10.36 19.47 23.86
N ALA A 48 11.56 19.68 23.31
CA ALA A 48 12.10 18.88 22.22
C ALA A 48 12.30 17.41 22.64
N HIS A 49 12.84 17.15 23.83
CA HIS A 49 12.98 15.79 24.36
C HIS A 49 11.63 15.10 24.60
N ILE A 50 10.63 15.82 25.12
CA ILE A 50 9.26 15.31 25.28
C ILE A 50 8.65 15.00 23.91
N GLY A 51 8.80 15.88 22.92
CA GLY A 51 8.34 15.64 21.55
C GLY A 51 8.96 14.38 20.93
N ASN A 52 10.27 14.20 21.10
CA ASN A 52 10.99 13.00 20.66
C ASN A 52 10.51 11.73 21.38
N ALA A 53 10.27 11.80 22.69
CA ALA A 53 9.77 10.67 23.48
C ALA A 53 8.33 10.28 23.07
N ILE A 54 7.44 11.27 22.87
CA ILE A 54 6.09 11.05 22.34
C ILE A 54 6.16 10.38 20.97
N SER A 55 7.00 10.89 20.06
CA SER A 55 7.23 10.29 18.74
C SER A 55 7.75 8.85 18.85
N ALA A 56 8.68 8.57 19.75
CA ALA A 56 9.21 7.22 19.96
C ALA A 56 8.17 6.26 20.54
N VAL A 57 7.34 6.73 21.49
CA VAL A 57 6.23 5.95 22.06
C VAL A 57 5.15 5.71 21.00
N GLN A 58 4.72 6.71 20.25
CA GLN A 58 3.75 6.55 19.16
C GLN A 58 4.27 5.65 18.04
N ARG A 59 5.55 5.75 17.67
CA ARG A 59 6.18 4.81 16.73
C ARG A 59 6.19 3.39 17.29
N LYS A 60 6.52 3.24 18.57
CA LYS A 60 6.53 1.95 19.26
C LYS A 60 5.12 1.38 19.43
N GLU A 61 4.11 2.18 19.71
CA GLU A 61 2.70 1.78 19.76
C GLU A 61 2.18 1.44 18.36
N ALA A 62 2.47 2.23 17.33
CA ALA A 62 2.18 1.89 15.95
C ALA A 62 2.82 0.55 15.51
N LEU A 63 3.97 0.19 16.09
CA LEU A 63 4.68 -1.08 15.87
C LEU A 63 4.21 -2.23 16.78
N LEU A 64 3.73 -1.95 18.00
CA LEU A 64 3.43 -2.97 19.03
C LEU A 64 1.93 -3.16 19.32
N SER A 65 1.07 -2.19 18.99
CA SER A 65 -0.37 -2.21 19.32
C SER A 65 -1.31 -2.12 18.11
N GLY A 66 -0.79 -2.04 16.88
CA GLY A 66 -1.61 -1.90 15.67
C GLY A 66 -2.48 -3.13 15.41
N HIS A 67 -3.71 -3.12 15.93
CA HIS A 67 -4.78 -3.99 15.44
C HIS A 67 -5.46 -3.23 14.33
N SER A 68 -5.15 -3.58 13.09
CA SER A 68 -5.88 -3.03 11.96
C SER A 68 -7.25 -3.71 11.85
N ILE A 69 -8.27 -2.97 11.43
CA ILE A 69 -9.60 -3.57 11.24
C ILE A 69 -9.63 -4.19 9.85
N SER A 70 -9.79 -5.52 9.78
CA SER A 70 -10.11 -6.23 8.56
C SER A 70 -11.62 -6.30 8.36
N LEU A 71 -12.05 -6.00 7.15
CA LEU A 71 -13.42 -6.09 6.68
C LEU A 71 -13.45 -7.07 5.51
N GLU A 72 -14.36 -8.03 5.53
CA GLU A 72 -14.62 -8.93 4.41
C GLU A 72 -15.98 -8.56 3.82
N PHE A 73 -15.99 -8.39 2.51
CA PHE A 73 -17.15 -8.04 1.73
C PHE A 73 -17.43 -9.11 0.68
N GLU A 74 -18.71 -9.35 0.41
CA GLU A 74 -19.18 -10.00 -0.81
C GLU A 74 -19.54 -8.90 -1.82
N ILE A 75 -19.26 -9.14 -3.09
CA ILE A 75 -19.53 -8.21 -4.18
C ILE A 75 -20.40 -8.92 -5.21
N GLU A 76 -21.56 -8.36 -5.53
CA GLU A 76 -22.43 -8.88 -6.57
C GLU A 76 -22.27 -8.13 -7.90
N SER A 77 -21.46 -8.65 -8.83
CA SER A 77 -21.36 -8.17 -10.22
C SER A 77 -21.28 -6.63 -10.36
N PRO A 78 -20.24 -5.98 -9.82
CA PRO A 78 -20.03 -4.55 -9.99
C PRO A 78 -19.69 -4.24 -11.46
N ASP A 79 -19.89 -2.98 -11.85
CA ASP A 79 -19.36 -2.42 -13.10
C ASP A 79 -17.84 -2.22 -12.95
N ASP A 80 -17.09 -3.32 -13.12
CA ASP A 80 -15.63 -3.39 -12.97
C ASP A 80 -15.03 -4.33 -14.02
N PRO A 81 -13.95 -3.93 -14.72
CA PRO A 81 -13.38 -4.71 -15.82
C PRO A 81 -12.96 -6.15 -15.46
N LEU A 82 -12.54 -6.38 -14.21
CA LEU A 82 -12.14 -7.74 -13.79
C LEU A 82 -13.35 -8.67 -13.65
N PHE A 83 -14.50 -8.13 -13.25
CA PHE A 83 -15.75 -8.90 -13.12
C PHE A 83 -16.36 -9.19 -14.50
N GLU A 84 -16.29 -8.23 -15.42
CA GLU A 84 -16.68 -8.47 -16.82
C GLU A 84 -15.81 -9.55 -17.47
N LEU A 85 -14.50 -9.50 -17.25
CA LEU A 85 -13.57 -10.52 -17.75
C LEU A 85 -13.88 -11.90 -17.18
N ALA A 86 -14.04 -12.00 -15.84
CA ALA A 86 -14.36 -13.26 -15.17
C ALA A 86 -15.70 -13.85 -15.66
N ALA A 87 -16.71 -13.01 -15.86
CA ALA A 87 -18.01 -13.44 -16.37
C ALA A 87 -17.95 -13.89 -17.84
N THR A 88 -17.21 -13.17 -18.69
CA THR A 88 -17.08 -13.49 -20.12
C THR A 88 -16.25 -14.74 -20.36
N ALA A 89 -15.16 -14.90 -19.62
CA ALA A 89 -14.28 -16.05 -19.69
C ALA A 89 -14.75 -17.25 -18.83
N ASP A 90 -15.87 -17.10 -18.09
CA ASP A 90 -16.41 -18.08 -17.14
C ASP A 90 -15.34 -18.67 -16.20
N CYS A 91 -14.48 -17.81 -15.64
CA CYS A 91 -13.37 -18.22 -14.78
C CYS A 91 -13.30 -17.37 -13.50
N SER A 92 -12.55 -17.88 -12.51
CA SER A 92 -12.24 -17.12 -11.28
C SER A 92 -10.85 -16.50 -11.38
N LEU A 93 -10.72 -15.25 -10.96
CA LEU A 93 -9.50 -14.47 -10.96
C LEU A 93 -9.15 -14.09 -9.52
N THR A 94 -7.93 -14.38 -9.09
CA THR A 94 -7.37 -13.91 -7.81
C THR A 94 -6.40 -12.78 -8.10
N VAL A 95 -6.67 -11.60 -7.54
CA VAL A 95 -5.75 -10.47 -7.66
C VAL A 95 -4.57 -10.67 -6.71
N GLU A 96 -3.39 -10.92 -7.28
CA GLU A 96 -2.14 -11.12 -6.55
C GLU A 96 -1.44 -9.80 -6.25
N ALA A 97 -1.53 -8.85 -7.18
CA ALA A 97 -0.96 -7.52 -7.01
C ALA A 97 -1.71 -6.48 -7.85
N LEU A 98 -1.76 -5.26 -7.31
CA LEU A 98 -2.36 -4.10 -7.95
C LEU A 98 -1.42 -2.90 -7.82
N ALA A 99 -1.26 -2.14 -8.90
CA ALA A 99 -0.40 -0.97 -8.92
C ALA A 99 -0.99 0.12 -9.80
N PRO A 100 -0.91 1.40 -9.39
CA PRO A 100 -1.15 2.51 -10.31
C PRO A 100 -0.21 2.41 -11.51
N HIS A 101 -0.75 2.64 -12.69
CA HIS A 101 -0.04 2.70 -13.96
C HIS A 101 -0.17 4.12 -14.57
N ARG A 102 0.38 4.35 -15.77
CA ARG A 102 0.35 5.68 -16.41
C ARG A 102 -1.08 6.10 -16.74
N ASP A 103 -1.32 7.40 -16.84
CA ASP A 103 -2.60 7.95 -17.31
C ASP A 103 -3.83 7.45 -16.51
N ASP A 104 -3.69 7.35 -15.18
CA ASP A 104 -4.71 6.87 -14.23
C ASP A 104 -5.20 5.42 -14.48
N SER A 105 -4.45 4.63 -15.24
CA SER A 105 -4.68 3.19 -15.42
C SER A 105 -4.05 2.36 -14.31
N TRP A 106 -4.26 1.05 -14.34
CA TRP A 106 -3.82 0.08 -13.34
C TRP A 106 -3.07 -1.07 -13.98
N LEU A 107 -1.94 -1.47 -13.40
CA LEU A 107 -1.29 -2.73 -13.68
C LEU A 107 -1.76 -3.76 -12.64
N VAL A 108 -2.33 -4.85 -13.12
CA VAL A 108 -2.95 -5.90 -12.30
C VAL A 108 -2.31 -7.24 -12.62
N TYR A 109 -1.91 -7.96 -11.57
CA TYR A 109 -1.54 -9.37 -11.67
C TYR A 109 -2.71 -10.23 -11.20
N VAL A 110 -3.25 -11.04 -12.10
CA VAL A 110 -4.35 -11.96 -11.80
C VAL A 110 -3.90 -13.40 -11.97
N ALA A 111 -4.00 -14.18 -10.90
CA ALA A 111 -3.84 -15.62 -10.91
C ALA A 111 -5.18 -16.28 -11.24
N LEU A 112 -5.15 -17.34 -12.03
CA LEU A 112 -6.33 -18.12 -12.37
C LEU A 112 -5.98 -19.59 -12.56
N GLU A 113 -6.96 -20.45 -12.33
CA GLU A 113 -6.91 -21.85 -12.75
C GLU A 113 -7.67 -21.96 -14.07
N ALA A 114 -6.97 -22.28 -15.15
CA ALA A 114 -7.59 -22.50 -16.46
C ALA A 114 -6.84 -23.58 -17.23
N GLU A 115 -7.61 -24.50 -17.83
CA GLU A 115 -7.06 -25.50 -18.76
C GLU A 115 -6.45 -24.83 -20.00
N ASN A 116 -6.97 -23.66 -20.38
CA ASN A 116 -6.47 -22.86 -21.49
C ASN A 116 -6.36 -21.37 -21.08
N PRO A 117 -5.21 -20.93 -20.54
CA PRO A 117 -5.04 -19.52 -20.18
C PRO A 117 -5.04 -18.58 -21.38
N ASP A 118 -4.73 -19.07 -22.59
CA ASP A 118 -4.75 -18.26 -23.81
C ASP A 118 -6.17 -17.77 -24.15
N SER A 119 -7.22 -18.54 -23.88
CA SER A 119 -8.59 -18.07 -24.12
C SER A 119 -9.00 -16.92 -23.19
N VAL A 120 -8.52 -16.95 -21.94
CA VAL A 120 -8.76 -15.83 -21.00
C VAL A 120 -7.96 -14.61 -21.43
N LEU A 121 -6.72 -14.81 -21.90
CA LEU A 121 -5.87 -13.74 -22.42
C LEU A 121 -6.50 -13.05 -23.64
N GLU A 122 -7.03 -13.82 -24.60
CA GLU A 122 -7.75 -13.27 -25.75
C GLU A 122 -9.02 -12.53 -25.32
N THR A 123 -9.79 -13.08 -24.39
CA THR A 123 -10.97 -12.39 -23.82
C THR A 123 -10.58 -11.07 -23.17
N ALA A 124 -9.45 -11.01 -22.46
CA ALA A 124 -8.94 -9.78 -21.87
C ALA A 124 -8.58 -8.74 -22.94
N ARG A 125 -8.01 -9.17 -24.08
CA ARG A 125 -7.67 -8.28 -25.21
C ARG A 125 -8.88 -7.74 -25.95
N GLU A 126 -10.02 -8.43 -25.88
CA GLU A 126 -11.29 -7.98 -26.47
C GLU A 126 -12.05 -6.99 -25.56
N SER A 127 -11.63 -6.83 -24.29
CA SER A 127 -12.25 -5.89 -23.36
C SER A 127 -12.02 -4.44 -23.80
N THR A 128 -13.02 -3.58 -23.56
CA THR A 128 -12.89 -2.13 -23.82
C THR A 128 -12.00 -1.44 -22.77
N HIS A 129 -11.91 -2.02 -21.57
CA HIS A 129 -11.22 -1.40 -20.44
C HIS A 129 -9.83 -1.96 -20.18
N ILE A 130 -9.51 -3.15 -20.70
CA ILE A 130 -8.17 -3.73 -20.62
C ILE A 130 -7.41 -3.39 -21.90
N THR A 131 -6.41 -2.54 -21.77
CA THR A 131 -5.64 -1.96 -22.88
C THR A 131 -4.43 -2.81 -23.28
N ASP A 132 -3.92 -3.63 -22.37
CA ASP A 132 -2.87 -4.60 -22.64
C ASP A 132 -3.04 -5.83 -21.74
N ALA A 133 -2.64 -6.99 -22.23
CA ALA A 133 -2.73 -8.25 -21.52
C ALA A 133 -1.61 -9.20 -21.96
N ASN A 134 -0.87 -9.71 -20.97
CA ASN A 134 0.29 -10.57 -21.18
C ASN A 134 0.28 -11.77 -20.23
N LEU A 135 0.61 -12.95 -20.75
CA LEU A 135 0.85 -14.14 -19.94
C LEU A 135 2.23 -14.03 -19.29
N VAL A 136 2.27 -14.10 -17.95
CA VAL A 136 3.50 -14.01 -17.16
C VAL A 136 4.04 -15.40 -16.85
N ASP A 137 3.16 -16.29 -16.41
CA ASP A 137 3.48 -17.70 -16.15
C ASP A 137 2.26 -18.58 -16.40
N SER A 138 2.51 -19.82 -16.81
CA SER A 138 1.51 -20.87 -16.99
C SER A 138 2.14 -22.20 -16.57
N SER A 139 2.18 -22.44 -15.26
CA SER A 139 2.87 -23.58 -14.66
C SER A 139 1.91 -24.32 -13.73
N GLY A 140 1.88 -25.64 -13.82
CA GLY A 140 1.15 -26.48 -12.86
C GLY A 140 -0.38 -26.35 -12.86
N GLY A 141 -0.99 -25.95 -13.97
CA GLY A 141 -2.45 -25.79 -14.09
C GLY A 141 -2.98 -24.43 -13.57
N ALA A 142 -2.10 -23.59 -13.04
CA ALA A 142 -2.36 -22.19 -12.76
C ALA A 142 -1.68 -21.31 -13.81
N ALA A 143 -2.28 -20.15 -14.06
CA ALA A 143 -1.70 -19.12 -14.90
C ALA A 143 -1.74 -17.77 -14.20
N LEU A 144 -0.77 -16.94 -14.51
CA LEU A 144 -0.68 -15.56 -14.05
C LEU A 144 -0.68 -14.63 -15.25
N LEU A 145 -1.63 -13.70 -15.29
CA LEU A 145 -1.71 -12.67 -16.31
C LEU A 145 -1.33 -11.32 -15.72
N ALA A 146 -0.61 -10.51 -16.51
CA ALA A 146 -0.43 -9.09 -16.27
C ALA A 146 -1.38 -8.32 -17.19
N LEU A 147 -2.28 -7.55 -16.61
CA LEU A 147 -3.29 -6.76 -17.30
C LEU A 147 -3.06 -5.27 -17.06
N VAL A 148 -3.24 -4.45 -18.10
CA VAL A 148 -3.28 -2.98 -17.98
C VAL A 148 -4.72 -2.52 -18.16
N ALA A 149 -5.38 -2.18 -17.06
CA ALA A 149 -6.77 -1.75 -17.04
C ALA A 149 -6.86 -0.21 -16.97
N SER A 150 -7.59 0.41 -17.89
CA SER A 150 -7.85 1.86 -17.92
C SER A 150 -8.58 2.38 -16.67
N THR A 151 -9.27 1.49 -15.95
CA THR A 151 -9.97 1.79 -14.70
C THR A 151 -10.15 0.50 -13.90
N LEU A 152 -10.28 0.62 -12.58
CA LEU A 152 -10.71 -0.45 -11.67
C LEU A 152 -11.59 0.15 -10.58
N THR A 153 -12.90 -0.02 -10.70
CA THR A 153 -13.89 0.62 -9.84
C THR A 153 -13.73 0.18 -8.39
N VAL A 154 -13.61 -1.14 -8.14
CA VAL A 154 -13.59 -1.68 -6.78
C VAL A 154 -12.37 -1.19 -5.98
N PRO A 155 -11.11 -1.41 -6.42
CA PRO A 155 -9.94 -0.91 -5.70
C PRO A 155 -9.92 0.61 -5.55
N SER A 156 -10.35 1.36 -6.59
CA SER A 156 -10.34 2.82 -6.56
C SER A 156 -11.26 3.39 -5.49
N VAL A 157 -12.50 2.89 -5.38
CA VAL A 157 -13.46 3.33 -4.34
C VAL A 157 -12.90 3.02 -2.94
N ILE A 158 -12.36 1.82 -2.73
CA ILE A 158 -11.78 1.43 -1.43
C ILE A 158 -10.63 2.36 -1.04
N SER A 159 -9.70 2.62 -1.96
CA SER A 159 -8.55 3.50 -1.69
C SER A 159 -8.96 4.96 -1.48
N ASN A 160 -9.93 5.48 -2.24
CA ASN A 160 -10.43 6.85 -2.09
C ASN A 160 -11.05 7.13 -0.71
N HIS A 161 -11.62 6.10 -0.07
CA HIS A 161 -12.19 6.19 1.28
C HIS A 161 -11.22 5.78 2.39
N GLY A 162 -9.93 5.58 2.08
CA GLY A 162 -8.87 5.31 3.07
C GLY A 162 -8.78 3.85 3.52
N GLY A 163 -9.28 2.91 2.70
CA GLY A 163 -9.07 1.48 2.85
C GLY A 163 -7.93 0.95 1.99
N SER A 164 -7.34 -0.16 2.40
CA SER A 164 -6.34 -0.91 1.62
C SER A 164 -6.89 -2.28 1.26
N VAL A 165 -6.93 -2.60 -0.04
CA VAL A 165 -7.29 -3.95 -0.51
C VAL A 165 -6.19 -4.93 -0.08
N GLN A 166 -6.57 -6.01 0.61
CA GLN A 166 -5.70 -7.12 0.99
C GLN A 166 -5.78 -8.26 -0.02
N SER A 167 -6.99 -8.55 -0.47
CA SER A 167 -7.28 -9.64 -1.38
C SER A 167 -8.57 -9.30 -2.12
N LEU A 168 -8.58 -9.56 -3.42
CA LEU A 168 -9.77 -9.49 -4.25
C LEU A 168 -9.83 -10.78 -5.07
N VAL A 169 -10.87 -11.57 -4.85
CA VAL A 169 -11.18 -12.76 -5.64
C VAL A 169 -12.43 -12.47 -6.42
N VAL A 170 -12.33 -12.53 -7.73
CA VAL A 170 -13.40 -12.28 -8.68
C VAL A 170 -13.86 -13.61 -9.27
N ARG A 171 -15.17 -13.80 -9.37
CA ARG A 171 -15.83 -15.00 -9.88
C ARG A 171 -16.85 -14.57 -10.95
N PRO A 172 -17.35 -15.49 -11.80
CA PRO A 172 -18.27 -15.12 -12.88
C PRO A 172 -19.59 -14.45 -12.44
N LYS A 173 -19.97 -14.56 -11.17
CA LYS A 173 -21.24 -14.04 -10.62
C LYS A 173 -21.07 -13.07 -9.46
N GLY A 174 -19.85 -12.66 -9.15
CA GLY A 174 -19.55 -11.87 -7.96
C GLY A 174 -18.12 -12.05 -7.49
N GLY A 175 -17.83 -11.69 -6.25
CA GLY A 175 -16.48 -11.72 -5.75
C GLY A 175 -16.43 -11.52 -4.24
N SER A 176 -15.26 -11.78 -3.68
CA SER A 176 -14.98 -11.54 -2.27
C SER A 176 -13.79 -10.59 -2.15
N LEU A 177 -13.94 -9.58 -1.29
CA LEU A 177 -12.95 -8.53 -1.09
C LEU A 177 -12.59 -8.47 0.40
N SER A 178 -11.30 -8.51 0.70
CA SER A 178 -10.79 -8.20 2.03
C SER A 178 -10.12 -6.83 2.03
N VAL A 179 -10.52 -5.98 2.97
CA VAL A 179 -10.01 -4.62 3.14
C VAL A 179 -9.47 -4.45 4.53
N THR A 180 -8.37 -3.74 4.67
CA THR A 180 -7.89 -3.26 5.96
C THR A 180 -8.01 -1.75 6.05
N LEU A 181 -8.46 -1.28 7.20
CA LEU A 181 -8.54 0.14 7.50
C LEU A 181 -7.37 0.58 8.36
N SER A 182 -6.96 1.83 8.18
CA SER A 182 -6.06 2.51 9.11
C SER A 182 -6.74 2.70 10.47
N ASP A 183 -5.96 2.74 11.55
CA ASP A 183 -6.48 2.87 12.93
C ASP A 183 -7.30 4.17 13.13
N SER A 184 -7.13 5.17 12.26
CA SER A 184 -7.86 6.44 12.27
C SER A 184 -9.18 6.43 11.47
N THR A 185 -9.47 5.39 10.69
CA THR A 185 -10.65 5.36 9.81
C THR A 185 -11.88 4.85 10.56
N ASP A 186 -12.96 5.64 10.59
CA ASP A 186 -14.25 5.17 11.13
C ASP A 186 -14.88 4.12 10.20
N VAL A 187 -15.02 2.89 10.70
CA VAL A 187 -15.54 1.75 9.94
C VAL A 187 -16.92 2.03 9.35
N ARG A 188 -17.80 2.67 10.13
CA ARG A 188 -19.18 2.88 9.70
C ARG A 188 -19.23 3.88 8.55
N SER A 189 -18.54 5.01 8.69
CA SER A 189 -18.43 6.03 7.65
C SER A 189 -17.78 5.48 6.40
N PHE A 190 -16.75 4.64 6.55
CA PHE A 190 -16.11 3.94 5.42
C PHE A 190 -17.09 3.04 4.67
N VAL A 191 -17.81 2.15 5.38
CA VAL A 191 -18.77 1.24 4.75
C VAL A 191 -19.90 2.03 4.08
N GLU A 192 -20.45 3.04 4.74
CA GLU A 192 -21.52 3.89 4.18
C GLU A 192 -21.06 4.61 2.90
N ALA A 193 -19.82 5.11 2.86
CA ALA A 193 -19.26 5.77 1.69
C ALA A 193 -19.00 4.79 0.54
N CYS A 194 -18.40 3.63 0.82
CA CYS A 194 -18.15 2.60 -0.17
C CYS A 194 -19.45 2.03 -0.76
N THR A 195 -20.45 1.69 0.06
CA THR A 195 -21.75 1.15 -0.42
C THR A 195 -22.52 2.17 -1.26
N LYS A 196 -22.29 3.48 -1.07
CA LYS A 196 -22.92 4.52 -1.90
C LYS A 196 -22.41 4.51 -3.34
N GLU A 197 -21.12 4.22 -3.54
CA GLU A 197 -20.47 4.15 -4.86
C GLU A 197 -20.45 2.74 -5.44
N LEU A 198 -20.47 1.73 -4.57
CA LEU A 198 -20.58 0.30 -4.89
C LEU A 198 -21.84 -0.28 -4.23
N PRO A 199 -23.04 -0.09 -4.81
CA PRO A 199 -24.30 -0.57 -4.25
C PRO A 199 -24.34 -2.09 -4.04
N HIS A 200 -23.48 -2.81 -4.76
CA HIS A 200 -23.36 -4.27 -4.73
C HIS A 200 -22.38 -4.80 -3.69
N LEU A 201 -21.83 -3.93 -2.83
CA LEU A 201 -20.87 -4.28 -1.80
C LEU A 201 -21.59 -4.57 -0.47
N GLU A 202 -21.56 -5.82 -0.01
CA GLU A 202 -22.16 -6.26 1.25
C GLU A 202 -21.08 -6.61 2.27
N LEU A 203 -21.10 -5.99 3.46
CA LEU A 203 -20.18 -6.33 4.55
C LEU A 203 -20.62 -7.63 5.23
N ILE A 204 -19.80 -8.68 5.12
CA ILE A 204 -20.09 -10.00 5.69
C ILE A 204 -19.40 -10.19 7.05
N ARG A 205 -18.18 -9.66 7.20
CA ARG A 205 -17.41 -9.82 8.43
C ARG A 205 -16.57 -8.60 8.76
N ARG A 206 -16.46 -8.32 10.06
CA ARG A 206 -15.52 -7.36 10.65
C ARG A 206 -14.67 -8.09 11.67
N THR A 207 -13.35 -7.97 11.59
CA THR A 207 -12.42 -8.64 12.52
C THR A 207 -11.23 -7.73 12.80
N ALA A 208 -10.86 -7.57 14.07
CA ALA A 208 -9.59 -6.94 14.43
C ALA A 208 -8.47 -7.93 14.11
N VAL A 209 -7.56 -7.57 13.20
CA VAL A 209 -6.42 -8.40 12.83
C VAL A 209 -5.13 -7.70 13.22
N PRO A 210 -4.07 -8.44 13.61
CA PRO A 210 -2.74 -7.85 13.75
C PRO A 210 -2.37 -7.17 12.44
N LYS A 211 -1.85 -5.95 12.50
CA LYS A 211 -1.41 -5.20 11.32
C LYS A 211 -0.33 -6.01 10.59
N GLN A 212 -0.73 -6.71 9.52
CA GLN A 212 0.23 -7.33 8.60
C GLN A 212 0.77 -6.23 7.70
N ALA A 213 2.09 -6.04 7.73
CA ALA A 213 2.81 -5.03 6.96
C ALA A 213 2.82 -5.28 5.43
N VAL A 214 1.98 -6.17 4.91
CA VAL A 214 2.19 -6.80 3.60
C VAL A 214 1.53 -6.03 2.44
N SER A 215 0.32 -5.51 2.60
CA SER A 215 -0.45 -4.89 1.48
C SER A 215 -0.17 -3.41 1.26
N GLY A 216 -0.04 -2.61 2.33
CA GLY A 216 0.41 -1.23 2.19
C GLY A 216 1.80 -1.15 1.56
N LEU A 217 2.67 -2.11 1.90
CA LEU A 217 4.01 -2.24 1.33
C LEU A 217 3.98 -2.59 -0.17
N GLN A 218 3.02 -3.39 -0.66
CA GLN A 218 2.88 -3.66 -2.09
C GLN A 218 2.52 -2.39 -2.87
N TYR A 219 1.54 -1.61 -2.38
CA TYR A 219 1.15 -0.34 -2.98
C TYR A 219 2.27 0.72 -2.90
N GLU A 220 2.98 0.80 -1.77
CA GLU A 220 4.13 1.67 -1.61
C GLU A 220 5.29 1.26 -2.53
N ILE A 221 5.63 -0.03 -2.63
CA ILE A 221 6.66 -0.54 -3.56
C ILE A 221 6.28 -0.24 -5.01
N ALA A 222 5.02 -0.43 -5.38
CA ALA A 222 4.51 -0.11 -6.72
C ALA A 222 4.73 1.38 -7.07
N ASN A 223 4.52 2.29 -6.12
CA ASN A 223 4.74 3.73 -6.32
C ASN A 223 6.23 4.13 -6.36
N LEU A 224 7.14 3.30 -5.85
CA LEU A 224 8.58 3.60 -5.82
C LEU A 224 9.30 3.24 -7.12
N VAL A 225 8.74 2.32 -7.91
CA VAL A 225 9.38 1.77 -9.10
C VAL A 225 8.60 2.13 -10.37
N THR A 226 9.25 2.11 -11.53
CA THR A 226 8.48 2.25 -12.79
C THR A 226 7.72 0.95 -13.07
N GLU A 227 6.62 1.00 -13.80
CA GLU A 227 5.90 -0.19 -14.33
C GLU A 227 6.85 -1.30 -14.84
N LYS A 228 7.74 -1.01 -15.80
CA LYS A 228 8.71 -2.00 -16.32
C LYS A 228 9.64 -2.61 -15.26
N GLN A 229 9.90 -1.86 -14.18
CA GLN A 229 10.70 -2.35 -13.04
C GLN A 229 9.84 -3.21 -12.11
N LEU A 230 8.59 -2.80 -11.84
CA LEU A 230 7.65 -3.58 -11.06
C LEU A 230 7.40 -4.92 -11.75
N GLN A 231 7.13 -4.89 -13.05
CA GLN A 231 6.91 -6.09 -13.85
C GLN A 231 8.12 -7.01 -13.85
N ALA A 232 9.33 -6.47 -14.10
CA ALA A 232 10.54 -7.27 -14.01
C ALA A 232 10.75 -7.88 -12.61
N LEU A 233 10.56 -7.11 -11.53
CA LEU A 233 10.73 -7.58 -10.15
C LEU A 233 9.72 -8.66 -9.78
N HIS A 234 8.45 -8.47 -10.15
CA HIS A 234 7.38 -9.39 -9.83
C HIS A 234 7.53 -10.71 -10.61
N THR A 235 7.73 -10.64 -11.92
CA THR A 235 8.01 -11.83 -12.74
C THR A 235 9.26 -12.55 -12.26
N ALA A 236 10.34 -11.83 -11.93
CA ALA A 236 11.55 -12.46 -11.39
C ALA A 236 11.29 -13.19 -10.06
N TYR A 237 10.51 -12.59 -9.16
CA TYR A 237 10.11 -13.24 -7.91
C TYR A 237 9.35 -14.54 -8.15
N LEU A 238 8.32 -14.50 -8.98
CA LEU A 238 7.45 -15.63 -9.26
C LEU A 238 8.15 -16.74 -10.04
N GLU A 239 9.02 -16.39 -10.99
CA GLU A 239 9.81 -17.35 -11.75
C GLU A 239 11.04 -17.87 -10.99
N GLY A 240 11.12 -17.62 -9.67
CA GLY A 240 12.14 -18.16 -8.78
C GLY A 240 13.55 -17.61 -9.04
N TYR A 241 13.67 -16.41 -9.62
CA TYR A 241 14.96 -15.75 -9.88
C TYR A 241 15.75 -15.43 -8.60
N PHE A 242 15.04 -15.15 -7.51
CA PHE A 242 15.63 -14.80 -6.22
C PHE A 242 15.85 -16.02 -5.32
N GLU A 243 15.44 -17.21 -5.73
CA GLU A 243 15.57 -18.45 -4.97
C GLU A 243 16.97 -19.08 -5.11
N TRP A 244 17.31 -19.96 -4.17
CA TRP A 244 18.48 -20.82 -4.28
C TRP A 244 18.11 -22.30 -4.10
N PRO A 245 18.38 -23.17 -5.09
CA PRO A 245 18.82 -22.83 -6.45
C PRO A 245 17.73 -22.05 -7.22
N ARG A 246 18.12 -21.20 -8.18
CA ARG A 246 17.16 -20.44 -9.00
C ARG A 246 16.37 -21.38 -9.90
N THR A 247 15.07 -21.11 -10.05
CA THR A 247 14.18 -21.86 -10.94
C THR A 247 14.35 -21.43 -12.41
N LYS A 248 14.33 -20.12 -12.69
CA LYS A 248 14.69 -19.55 -14.01
C LYS A 248 15.85 -18.54 -13.93
N THR A 249 16.63 -18.47 -14.99
CA THR A 249 17.69 -17.47 -15.18
C THR A 249 17.11 -16.14 -15.64
N GLY A 250 17.86 -15.05 -15.43
CA GLY A 250 17.45 -13.72 -15.89
C GLY A 250 17.34 -13.60 -17.42
N GLU A 251 18.00 -14.47 -18.19
CA GLU A 251 17.88 -14.51 -19.65
C GLU A 251 16.56 -15.17 -20.08
N GLU A 252 16.15 -16.24 -19.41
CA GLU A 252 14.87 -16.91 -19.65
C GLU A 252 13.68 -16.00 -19.27
N ILE A 253 13.78 -15.28 -18.15
CA ILE A 253 12.78 -14.30 -17.72
C ILE A 253 12.73 -13.09 -18.67
N ALA A 254 13.88 -12.64 -19.17
CA ALA A 254 13.91 -11.54 -20.15
C ALA A 254 13.17 -11.94 -21.45
N ALA A 255 13.35 -13.20 -21.88
CA ALA A 255 12.66 -13.73 -23.05
C ALA A 255 11.14 -13.81 -22.84
N SER A 256 10.65 -14.23 -21.67
CA SER A 256 9.20 -14.27 -21.38
C SER A 256 8.57 -12.87 -21.37
N LEU A 257 9.33 -11.86 -20.93
CA LEU A 257 8.91 -10.45 -20.94
C LEU A 257 9.10 -9.74 -22.29
N GLY A 258 9.61 -10.42 -23.32
CA GLY A 258 9.85 -9.81 -24.65
C GLY A 258 10.93 -8.72 -24.64
N VAL A 259 11.88 -8.76 -23.70
CA VAL A 259 12.97 -7.77 -23.56
C VAL A 259 14.34 -8.42 -23.63
N SER A 260 15.39 -7.62 -23.83
CA SER A 260 16.77 -8.14 -23.79
C SER A 260 17.22 -8.45 -22.35
N GLY A 261 18.09 -9.46 -22.17
CA GLY A 261 18.71 -9.77 -20.87
C GLY A 261 19.33 -8.54 -20.17
N PRO A 262 20.11 -7.70 -20.87
CA PRO A 262 20.62 -6.44 -20.31
C PRO A 262 19.53 -5.48 -19.85
N THR A 263 18.42 -5.37 -20.59
CA THR A 263 17.28 -4.51 -20.22
C THR A 263 16.60 -5.03 -18.95
N PHE A 264 16.36 -6.35 -18.85
CA PHE A 264 15.81 -6.97 -17.65
C PHE A 264 16.72 -6.75 -16.43
N GLN A 265 18.03 -7.01 -16.55
CA GLN A 265 18.98 -6.76 -15.45
C GLN A 265 19.01 -5.29 -15.03
N GLN A 266 18.89 -4.37 -15.99
CA GLN A 266 18.79 -2.94 -15.69
C GLN A 266 17.51 -2.62 -14.91
N HIS A 267 16.37 -3.22 -15.26
CA HIS A 267 15.10 -3.05 -14.56
C HIS A 267 15.17 -3.59 -13.13
N ILE A 268 15.65 -4.82 -12.93
CA ILE A 268 15.86 -5.39 -11.59
C ILE A 268 16.75 -4.48 -10.75
N ARG A 269 17.93 -4.12 -11.25
CA ARG A 269 18.88 -3.29 -10.48
C ARG A 269 18.29 -1.94 -10.09
N LYS A 270 17.62 -1.25 -11.01
CA LYS A 270 17.03 0.07 -10.73
C LYS A 270 15.83 -0.03 -9.79
N GLY A 271 14.97 -1.05 -9.96
CA GLY A 271 13.81 -1.30 -9.11
C GLY A 271 14.23 -1.62 -7.68
N THR A 272 15.11 -2.62 -7.50
CA THR A 272 15.64 -2.99 -6.18
C THR A 272 16.35 -1.82 -5.50
N ASN A 273 17.13 -1.02 -6.24
CA ASN A 273 17.81 0.14 -5.66
C ASN A 273 16.82 1.22 -5.17
N ARG A 274 15.70 1.43 -5.87
CA ARG A 274 14.65 2.37 -5.41
C ARG A 274 13.95 1.88 -4.16
N ILE A 275 13.64 0.59 -4.09
CA ILE A 275 13.08 -0.04 -2.88
C ILE A 275 14.05 0.15 -1.71
N PHE A 276 15.34 -0.16 -1.90
CA PHE A 276 16.35 0.01 -0.86
C PHE A 276 16.55 1.47 -0.43
N GLN A 277 16.52 2.43 -1.35
CA GLN A 277 16.58 3.85 -0.99
C GLN A 277 15.41 4.27 -0.11
N ASN A 278 14.21 3.76 -0.36
CA ASN A 278 13.07 4.01 0.50
C ASN A 278 13.19 3.32 1.87
N THR A 279 13.66 2.07 1.88
CA THR A 279 13.78 1.28 3.12
C THR A 279 14.90 1.77 4.05
N PHE A 280 16.04 2.17 3.49
CA PHE A 280 17.23 2.54 4.27
C PHE A 280 17.46 4.05 4.36
N GLY A 281 16.76 4.86 3.55
CA GLY A 281 16.98 6.30 3.43
C GLY A 281 18.22 6.65 2.58
N PRO A 282 18.32 7.90 2.09
CA PRO A 282 19.43 8.34 1.23
C PRO A 282 20.81 8.33 1.90
N ASP A 283 20.87 8.39 3.25
CA ASP A 283 22.12 8.53 4.04
C ASP A 283 22.66 7.20 4.63
N SER A 284 22.08 6.05 4.27
CA SER A 284 22.53 4.76 4.85
C SER A 284 23.93 4.31 4.41
N LYS A 285 24.56 5.01 3.46
CA LYS A 285 25.95 4.75 3.03
C LYS A 285 27.00 5.35 3.97
N GLU A 286 26.68 6.39 4.74
CA GLU A 286 27.66 7.06 5.61
C GLU A 286 27.92 6.33 6.94
N ARG A 287 27.09 5.34 7.30
CA ARG A 287 27.15 4.65 8.60
C ARG A 287 27.89 3.31 8.60
N LEU A 288 28.45 2.88 7.47
CA LEU A 288 29.18 1.61 7.37
C LEU A 288 30.72 1.78 7.41
N ASP A 289 31.20 3.02 7.51
CA ASP A 289 32.63 3.36 7.59
C ASP A 289 33.10 3.74 9.02
N GLU A 290 32.30 3.46 10.06
CA GLU A 290 32.70 3.48 11.49
C GLU A 290 32.75 2.06 12.08
#